data_AF-A0A8S3ZS41-F1
#
_entry.id   AF-A0A8S3ZS41-F1
#
_cell.length_a   1.000
_cell.length_b   1.000
_cell.length_c   1.000
_cell.angle_alpha   90.00
_cell.angle_beta   90.00
_cell.angle_gamma   90.00
#
_symmetry.space_group_name_H-M   'P 1'
#
loop_
_entity.id
_entity.type
_entity.pdbx_description
1 polymer ?
#
loop_
_entity_poly.entity_id
_entity_poly.type
_entity_poly.pdbx_seq_one_letter_code
_entity_poly.pdbx_strand_id
1 'polypeptide(L)'
;NMVNRTPQANDWVHDNNDSNCSPFRHPVDIRVKLVETTFMTWFRIHYRYPHRLGDANQAIDAKINGTVSCLHKRVYLFRTGIVDVSCDNIVLMSSLVISGRITTMLCNIFVSG
;
A
#
# COMPACT_ATOMS: atom_id res chain seq x y z
N ASN A 1 -24.78 -5.29 -1.38
CA ASN A 1 -24.24 -6.09 -0.24
C ASN A 1 -22.74 -5.94 -0.21
N MET A 2 -22.20 -5.06 0.65
CA MET A 2 -20.76 -4.99 0.89
C MET A 2 -20.35 -6.21 1.71
N VAL A 3 -19.54 -7.07 1.13
CA VAL A 3 -19.00 -8.26 1.79
C VAL A 3 -17.72 -7.83 2.51
N ASN A 4 -17.83 -7.57 3.80
CA ASN A 4 -16.68 -7.32 4.66
C ASN A 4 -16.06 -8.69 5.00
N ARG A 5 -14.96 -9.07 4.34
CA ARG A 5 -14.25 -10.32 4.63
C ARG A 5 -12.82 -10.01 5.04
N THR A 6 -12.54 -10.31 6.31
CA THR A 6 -11.23 -10.23 6.92
C THR A 6 -10.30 -11.26 6.25
N PRO A 7 -9.22 -10.84 5.57
CA PRO A 7 -8.31 -11.77 4.94
C PRO A 7 -7.55 -12.57 6.00
N GLN A 8 -7.52 -13.90 5.84
CA GLN A 8 -6.63 -14.78 6.58
C GLN A 8 -5.27 -14.84 5.89
N ALA A 9 -4.24 -14.82 6.73
CA ALA A 9 -2.93 -14.39 6.31
C ALA A 9 -1.89 -15.39 6.88
N ASN A 10 -1.31 -16.23 6.01
CA ASN A 10 -0.15 -17.09 6.31
C ASN A 10 1.18 -16.46 5.84
N ASP A 11 2.11 -16.29 6.80
CA ASP A 11 3.40 -15.54 6.79
C ASP A 11 3.34 -13.99 6.72
N TRP A 12 2.64 -13.36 7.66
CA TRP A 12 2.33 -11.92 7.65
C TRP A 12 2.91 -11.21 8.85
N VAL A 13 3.23 -9.92 8.68
CA VAL A 13 3.29 -9.01 9.82
C VAL A 13 1.86 -8.85 10.32
N HIS A 14 1.46 -9.77 11.21
CA HIS A 14 0.28 -9.64 12.04
C HIS A 14 0.71 -9.05 13.37
N ASP A 15 0.62 -7.73 13.46
CA ASP A 15 0.31 -7.09 14.72
C ASP A 15 -1.23 -7.01 14.75
N ASN A 16 -1.91 -7.95 15.42
CA ASN A 16 -3.35 -7.86 15.75
C ASN A 16 -3.65 -6.70 16.74
N ASN A 17 -2.80 -5.68 16.75
CA ASN A 17 -2.92 -4.44 17.44
C ASN A 17 -2.58 -3.33 16.40
N ASP A 18 -3.64 -2.75 15.83
CA ASP A 18 -3.66 -1.74 14.76
C ASP A 18 -2.94 -0.41 15.10
N SER A 19 -2.04 -0.39 16.10
CA SER A 19 -1.42 0.81 16.67
C SER A 19 0.04 1.04 16.28
N ASN A 20 0.75 0.03 15.75
CA ASN A 20 2.18 0.16 15.48
C ASN A 20 2.49 0.27 14.00
N CYS A 21 3.06 1.41 13.62
CA CYS A 21 3.65 1.59 12.30
C CYS A 21 4.95 0.78 12.16
N SER A 22 5.27 0.43 10.91
CA SER A 22 6.51 -0.17 10.43
C SER A 22 7.72 0.24 11.28
N PRO A 23 8.48 -0.74 11.81
CA PRO A 23 9.67 -0.47 12.59
C PRO A 23 10.90 -0.17 11.73
N PHE A 24 10.77 -0.24 10.39
CA PHE A 24 11.90 -0.16 9.49
C PHE A 24 12.49 1.25 9.46
N ARG A 25 13.80 1.34 9.74
CA ARG A 25 14.55 2.61 9.69
C ARG A 25 15.06 2.94 8.28
N HIS A 26 14.94 1.99 7.35
CA HIS A 26 15.43 2.08 5.98
C HIS A 26 14.33 1.60 5.03
N PRO A 27 14.25 2.14 3.79
CA PRO A 27 13.29 1.65 2.80
C PRO A 27 13.44 0.15 2.56
N VAL A 28 12.33 -0.57 2.61
CA VAL A 28 12.22 -1.99 2.27
C VAL A 28 11.09 -2.20 1.27
N ASP A 29 11.14 -3.33 0.56
CA ASP A 29 10.02 -3.78 -0.27
C ASP A 29 8.99 -4.49 0.60
N ILE A 30 7.78 -3.96 0.65
CA ILE A 30 6.63 -4.58 1.29
C ILE A 30 5.85 -5.33 0.23
N ARG A 31 5.70 -6.64 0.41
CA ARG A 31 4.96 -7.51 -0.52
C ARG A 31 3.62 -7.88 0.09
N VAL A 32 2.54 -7.45 -0.55
CA VAL A 32 1.17 -7.82 -0.21
C VAL A 32 0.73 -8.90 -1.18
N LYS A 33 0.29 -10.05 -0.68
CA LYS A 33 -0.30 -11.12 -1.48
C LYS A 33 -1.80 -11.16 -1.22
N LEU A 34 -2.60 -11.12 -2.26
CA LEU A 34 -4.05 -11.27 -2.12
C LEU A 34 -4.42 -12.75 -2.09
N VAL A 35 -5.42 -13.09 -1.27
CA VAL A 35 -5.95 -14.46 -1.19
C VAL A 35 -6.57 -14.87 -2.51
N GLU A 36 -7.30 -13.94 -3.13
CA GLU A 36 -7.93 -14.10 -4.43
C GLU A 36 -7.48 -12.95 -5.34
N THR A 37 -7.40 -13.26 -6.63
CA THR A 37 -7.06 -12.27 -7.62
C THR A 37 -8.22 -11.28 -7.79
N THR A 38 -7.95 -9.98 -7.66
CA THR A 38 -8.96 -8.92 -7.79
C THR A 38 -8.52 -7.86 -8.78
N PHE A 39 -9.45 -7.15 -9.40
CA PHE A 39 -9.09 -5.92 -10.12
C PHE A 39 -8.67 -4.88 -9.10
N MET A 40 -7.54 -4.21 -9.32
CA MET A 40 -7.13 -3.09 -8.46
C MET A 40 -7.53 -1.78 -9.13
N THR A 41 -8.21 -0.91 -8.36
CA THR A 41 -8.50 0.47 -8.78
C THR A 41 -7.63 1.49 -8.03
N TRP A 42 -7.41 1.27 -6.73
CA TRP A 42 -6.52 2.09 -5.90
C TRP A 42 -6.04 1.34 -4.66
N PHE A 43 -5.00 1.87 -4.01
CA PHE A 43 -4.62 1.46 -2.66
C PHE A 43 -4.32 2.68 -1.78
N ARG A 44 -4.60 2.56 -0.48
CA ARG A 44 -4.41 3.58 0.54
C ARG A 44 -3.37 3.15 1.55
N ILE A 45 -2.46 4.07 1.88
CA ILE A 45 -1.45 3.89 2.92
C ILE A 45 -1.73 4.89 4.03
N HIS A 46 -1.85 4.39 5.27
CA HIS A 46 -1.76 5.24 6.47
C HIS A 46 -0.31 5.28 6.92
N TYR A 47 0.21 6.44 7.31
CA TYR A 47 1.61 6.60 7.68
C TYR A 47 1.82 7.56 8.86
N ARG A 48 2.90 7.32 9.61
CA ARG A 48 3.11 7.90 10.96
C ARG A 48 3.37 9.41 10.99
N TYR A 49 4.00 9.96 9.95
CA TYR A 49 4.50 11.35 9.96
C TYR A 49 4.11 12.13 8.69
N PRO A 50 2.90 12.72 8.62
CA PRO A 50 2.39 13.44 7.44
C PRO A 50 3.36 14.46 6.85
N HIS A 51 4.09 15.17 7.72
CA HIS A 51 4.98 16.26 7.32
C HIS A 51 6.33 15.80 6.74
N ARG A 52 6.67 14.51 6.80
CA ARG A 52 7.98 13.98 6.39
C ARG A 52 8.00 13.33 5.01
N LEU A 53 6.84 13.14 4.38
CA LEU A 53 6.75 12.39 3.13
C LEU A 53 7.26 13.17 1.90
N GLY A 54 7.44 14.50 2.02
CA GLY A 54 7.98 15.33 0.95
C GLY A 54 7.17 15.18 -0.35
N ASP A 55 7.87 15.05 -1.49
CA ASP A 55 7.24 14.67 -2.76
C ASP A 55 6.85 13.18 -2.74
N ALA A 56 5.59 12.92 -2.41
CA ALA A 56 5.10 11.55 -2.31
C ALA A 56 5.07 10.78 -3.63
N ASN A 57 5.06 11.47 -4.78
CA ASN A 57 5.21 10.79 -6.07
C ASN A 57 6.58 10.11 -6.20
N GLN A 58 7.61 10.64 -5.52
CA GLN A 58 8.94 10.03 -5.48
C GLN A 58 9.13 9.11 -4.27
N ALA A 59 8.34 9.30 -3.20
CA ALA A 59 8.47 8.51 -1.98
C ALA A 59 7.84 7.11 -2.06
N ILE A 60 7.05 6.84 -3.09
CA ILE A 60 6.26 5.61 -3.24
C ILE A 60 6.45 5.04 -4.64
N ASP A 61 6.91 3.80 -4.72
CA ASP A 61 6.83 2.98 -5.93
C ASP A 61 5.93 1.77 -5.69
N ALA A 62 5.25 1.33 -6.74
CA ALA A 62 4.26 0.27 -6.68
C ALA A 62 4.31 -0.62 -7.93
N LYS A 63 4.48 -1.92 -7.72
CA LYS A 63 4.48 -2.94 -8.77
C LYS A 63 3.38 -3.96 -8.53
N ILE A 64 2.48 -4.08 -9.50
CA ILE A 64 1.39 -5.05 -9.56
C ILE A 64 1.94 -6.38 -10.07
N ASN A 65 1.59 -7.48 -9.40
CA ASN A 65 2.09 -8.83 -9.68
C ASN A 65 3.64 -8.93 -9.68
N GLY A 66 4.30 -8.03 -8.93
CA GLY A 66 5.76 -7.94 -8.82
C GLY A 66 6.48 -7.40 -10.06
N THR A 67 5.79 -7.13 -11.16
CA THR A 67 6.40 -6.82 -12.46
C THR A 67 5.77 -5.62 -13.16
N VAL A 68 4.45 -5.47 -13.09
CA VAL A 68 3.72 -4.41 -13.80
C VAL A 68 3.82 -3.12 -12.99
N SER A 69 4.59 -2.16 -13.48
CA SER A 69 4.67 -0.84 -12.83
C SER A 69 3.31 -0.15 -12.89
N CYS A 70 2.93 0.53 -11.81
CA CYS A 70 1.75 1.40 -11.77
C CYS A 70 1.96 2.61 -12.70
N LEU A 71 1.60 2.46 -13.98
CA LEU A 71 1.71 3.52 -14.98
C LEU A 71 0.68 4.62 -14.72
N HIS A 72 1.07 5.86 -14.98
CA HIS A 72 0.28 7.07 -14.68
C HIS A 72 -0.25 7.12 -13.24
N LYS A 73 0.59 6.70 -12.28
CA LYS A 73 0.23 6.75 -10.86
C LYS A 73 -0.20 8.16 -10.46
N ARG A 74 -1.32 8.26 -9.76
CA ARG A 74 -1.76 9.51 -9.11
C ARG A 74 -1.70 9.30 -7.62
N VAL A 75 -0.97 10.19 -6.95
CA VAL A 75 -0.78 10.15 -5.50
C VAL A 75 -1.54 11.33 -4.89
N TYR A 76 -2.53 11.02 -4.06
CA TYR A 76 -3.30 12.00 -3.31
C TYR A 76 -2.83 12.02 -1.86
N LEU A 77 -2.28 13.15 -1.44
CA LEU A 77 -1.80 13.34 -0.08
C LEU A 77 -2.83 14.07 0.77
N PHE A 78 -3.23 13.42 1.84
CA PHE A 78 -4.05 14.02 2.87
C PHE A 78 -3.16 14.38 4.07
N ARG A 79 -3.32 15.60 4.59
CA ARG A 79 -2.58 16.10 5.75
C ARG A 79 -2.78 15.27 7.03
N THR A 80 -3.71 14.32 7.00
CA THR A 80 -4.07 13.39 8.06
C THR A 80 -3.19 12.13 8.11
N GLY A 81 -2.12 12.04 7.31
CA GLY A 81 -1.27 10.85 7.28
C GLY A 81 -1.87 9.73 6.42
N ILE A 82 -2.65 10.11 5.40
CA ILE A 82 -3.24 9.18 4.43
C ILE A 82 -2.68 9.50 3.05
N VAL A 83 -2.31 8.47 2.31
CA VAL A 83 -1.96 8.55 0.89
C VAL A 83 -2.84 7.60 0.11
N ASP A 84 -3.51 8.11 -0.92
CA ASP A 84 -4.16 7.26 -1.92
C ASP A 84 -3.31 7.21 -3.18
N VAL A 85 -3.11 6.01 -3.71
CA VAL A 85 -2.43 5.76 -4.96
C VAL A 85 -3.38 5.05 -5.89
N SER A 86 -3.68 5.68 -7.02
CA SER A 86 -4.44 5.06 -8.12
C SER A 86 -3.53 4.83 -9.31
N CYS A 87 -3.76 3.72 -10.02
CA CYS A 87 -3.14 3.46 -11.32
C CYS A 87 -4.21 3.60 -12.41
N ASP A 88 -3.86 4.18 -13.55
CA ASP A 88 -4.85 4.33 -14.64
C ASP A 88 -5.21 2.97 -15.29
N ASN A 89 -4.38 1.96 -15.09
CA ASN A 89 -4.63 0.61 -15.59
C ASN A 89 -5.43 -0.19 -14.55
N ILE A 90 -6.65 -0.60 -14.89
CA ILE A 90 -7.38 -1.63 -14.16
C ILE A 90 -6.72 -2.97 -14.48
N VAL A 91 -5.91 -3.48 -13.55
CA VAL A 91 -5.16 -4.72 -13.73
C VAL A 91 -5.65 -5.76 -12.74
N LEU A 92 -5.79 -6.99 -13.24
CA LEU A 92 -6.05 -8.15 -12.41
C LEU A 92 -4.80 -8.46 -11.56
N MET A 93 -4.93 -8.33 -10.24
CA MET A 93 -3.83 -8.35 -9.29
C MET A 93 -3.96 -9.51 -8.31
N SER A 94 -2.87 -10.26 -8.11
CA SER A 94 -2.70 -11.25 -7.04
C SER A 94 -1.64 -10.82 -6.02
N SER A 95 -0.80 -9.85 -6.36
CA SER A 95 0.16 -9.27 -5.42
C SER A 95 0.49 -7.81 -5.74
N LEU A 96 0.88 -7.07 -4.70
CA LEU A 96 1.33 -5.69 -4.77
C LEU A 96 2.67 -5.58 -4.05
N VAL A 97 3.67 -5.01 -4.71
CA VAL A 97 4.95 -4.67 -4.08
C VAL A 97 5.02 -3.17 -3.92
N ILE A 98 5.13 -2.69 -2.68
CA ILE A 98 5.27 -1.28 -2.32
C ILE A 98 6.71 -1.06 -1.88
N SER A 99 7.36 -0.04 -2.42
CA SER A 99 8.72 0.33 -2.06
C SER A 99 8.90 1.84 -1.98
N GLY A 100 10.09 2.27 -1.59
CA GLY A 100 10.42 3.67 -1.39
C GLY A 100 10.36 4.12 0.06
N ARG A 101 10.56 5.42 0.28
CA ARG A 101 10.70 6.00 1.64
C ARG A 101 9.46 5.81 2.51
N ILE A 102 8.28 5.70 1.90
CA ILE A 102 7.03 5.51 2.65
C ILE A 102 7.03 4.24 3.51
N THR A 103 7.79 3.20 3.13
CA THR A 103 7.78 1.92 3.86
C THR A 103 8.43 2.01 5.25
N THR A 104 9.22 3.05 5.50
CA THR A 104 9.77 3.39 6.83
C THR A 104 8.74 4.01 7.79
N MET A 105 7.59 4.43 7.26
CA MET A 105 6.57 5.18 7.99
C MET A 105 5.19 4.53 7.89
N LEU A 106 5.08 3.41 7.18
CA LEU A 106 3.84 2.73 6.86
C LEU A 106 3.19 2.16 8.11
N CYS A 107 1.91 2.44 8.32
CA CYS A 107 1.12 1.88 9.42
C CYS A 107 0.16 0.83 8.90
N ASN A 108 -0.68 1.19 7.93
CA ASN A 108 -1.68 0.29 7.35
C ASN A 108 -1.73 0.43 5.83
N ILE A 109 -2.08 -0.65 5.14
CA ILE A 109 -2.36 -0.68 3.70
C ILE A 109 -3.78 -1.19 3.48
N PHE A 110 -4.55 -0.46 2.70
CA PHE A 110 -5.86 -0.87 2.22
C PHE A 110 -5.80 -0.96 0.71
N VAL A 111 -6.26 -2.07 0.14
CA VAL A 111 -6.33 -2.27 -1.31
C VAL A 111 -7.80 -2.30 -1.69
N SER A 112 -8.18 -1.52 -2.70
CA SER A 112 -9.54 -1.53 -3.24
C SER A 112 -9.55 -2.03 -4.67
N GLY A 113 -10.57 -2.84 -4.96
CA GLY A 113 -10.99 -3.21 -6.30
C GLY A 113 -12.27 -2.51 -6.66
#